data_AF-A0A3A5N043-F1
#
_entry.id   AF-A0A3A5N043-F1
#
_cell.length_a   1.000
_cell.length_b   1.000
_cell.length_c   1.000
_cell.angle_alpha   90.00
_cell.angle_beta   90.00
_cell.angle_gamma   90.00
#
_symmetry.space_group_name_H-M   'P 1'
#
loop_
_entity.id
_entity.type
_entity.pdbx_description
1 polymer ?
#
loop_
_entity_poly.entity_id
_entity_poly.type
_entity_poly.pdbx_seq_one_letter_code
_entity_poly.pdbx_strand_id
1 'polypeptide(L)' 'MAKATVKMNDAGIRRLFEGIAANLEAADCKFRATHEGYPIDVVEADARSAFPGMDLDADILHNYAVAVSKAEPFQFKLR' A
#
# COMPACT_ATOMS: atom_id res chain seq x y z
N MET A 1 31.47 17.66 -11.67
CA MET A 1 30.18 16.93 -11.60
C MET A 1 29.22 17.78 -10.77
N ALA A 2 28.17 18.33 -11.40
CA ALA A 2 27.22 19.20 -10.71
C ALA A 2 26.33 18.34 -9.79
N LYS A 3 26.42 18.56 -8.46
CA LYS A 3 25.44 18.04 -7.52
C LYS A 3 24.13 18.79 -7.78
N ALA A 4 23.20 18.14 -8.46
CA ALA A 4 21.84 18.65 -8.62
C ALA A 4 21.16 18.57 -7.24
N THR A 5 21.19 19.67 -6.50
CA THR A 5 20.38 19.82 -5.29
C THR A 5 18.93 20.00 -5.76
N VAL A 6 18.16 18.92 -5.76
CA VAL A 6 16.71 18.97 -6.00
C VAL A 6 16.11 19.84 -4.89
N LYS A 7 15.81 21.11 -5.19
CA LYS A 7 14.97 21.94 -4.32
C LYS A 7 13.56 21.35 -4.41
N MET A 8 13.27 20.37 -3.56
CA MET A 8 11.94 19.83 -3.42
C MET A 8 11.03 20.96 -2.92
N ASN A 9 10.21 21.49 -3.83
CA ASN A 9 9.14 22.43 -3.50
C ASN A 9 8.03 21.62 -2.81
N ASP A 10 7.43 22.13 -1.72
CA ASP A 10 6.41 21.41 -0.94
C ASP A 10 5.24 20.91 -1.81
N ALA A 11 4.91 21.65 -2.87
CA ALA A 11 3.92 21.25 -3.87
C ALA A 11 4.34 20.00 -4.69
N GLY A 12 5.63 19.83 -4.94
CA GLY A 12 6.19 18.66 -5.62
C GLY A 12 6.17 17.42 -4.72
N ILE A 13 6.48 17.58 -3.44
CA ILE A 13 6.37 16.52 -2.43
C ILE A 13 4.93 16.06 -2.30
N ARG A 14 3.98 16.99 -2.21
CA ARG A 14 2.55 16.68 -2.11
C ARG A 14 2.03 15.90 -3.32
N ARG A 15 2.38 16.30 -4.54
CA ARG A 15 2.02 15.55 -5.76
C ARG A 15 2.64 14.16 -5.82
N LEU A 16 3.85 13.99 -5.29
CA LEU A 16 4.50 12.70 -5.16
C LEU A 16 3.70 11.79 -4.21
N PHE A 17 3.32 12.29 -3.04
CA PHE A 17 2.48 11.53 -2.10
C PHE A 17 1.08 11.21 -2.66
N GLU A 18 0.45 12.16 -3.36
CA GLU A 18 -0.83 11.92 -4.03
C GLU A 18 -0.71 10.83 -5.11
N GLY A 19 0.39 10.82 -5.88
CA GLY A 19 0.66 9.77 -6.87
C GLY A 19 0.93 8.41 -6.23
N ILE A 20 1.64 8.37 -5.11
CA ILE A 20 1.89 7.13 -4.35
C ILE A 20 0.58 6.58 -3.78
N ALA A 21 -0.24 7.44 -3.16
CA ALA A 21 -1.53 7.06 -2.61
C ALA A 21 -2.47 6.49 -3.69
N ALA A 22 -2.57 7.15 -4.86
CA ALA A 22 -3.39 6.66 -5.96
C ALA A 22 -2.93 5.30 -6.50
N ASN A 23 -1.61 5.09 -6.62
CA ASN A 23 -1.07 3.79 -7.04
C ASN A 23 -1.35 2.68 -6.02
N LEU A 24 -1.32 3.04 -4.74
CA LEU A 24 -1.54 2.13 -3.63
C LEU A 24 -3.02 1.74 -3.51
N GLU A 25 -3.94 2.70 -3.68
CA GLU A 25 -5.38 2.44 -3.80
C GLU A 25 -5.69 1.56 -5.02
N ALA A 26 -5.04 1.81 -6.16
CA ALA A 26 -5.23 0.98 -7.36
C ALA A 26 -4.71 -0.45 -7.16
N ALA A 27 -3.58 -0.62 -6.46
CA ALA A 27 -3.05 -1.93 -6.10
C ALA A 27 -3.96 -2.66 -5.11
N ASP A 28 -4.43 -1.97 -4.06
CA ASP A 28 -5.38 -2.49 -3.07
C ASP A 28 -6.69 -2.94 -3.73
N CYS A 29 -7.27 -2.11 -4.60
CA CYS A 29 -8.50 -2.44 -5.30
C CYS A 29 -8.37 -3.71 -6.15
N LYS A 30 -7.27 -3.85 -6.90
CA LYS A 30 -6.98 -5.07 -7.68
C LYS A 30 -6.77 -6.30 -6.80
N PHE A 31 -6.07 -6.11 -5.68
CA PHE A 31 -5.79 -7.19 -4.74
C PHE A 31 -7.08 -7.69 -4.07
N ARG A 32 -7.90 -6.77 -3.55
CA ARG A 32 -9.23 -7.07 -2.99
C ARG A 32 -10.14 -7.76 -3.99
N ALA A 33 -10.20 -7.29 -5.23
CA ALA A 33 -11.02 -7.90 -6.27
C ALA A 33 -10.71 -9.39 -6.52
N THR A 34 -9.51 -9.86 -6.13
CA THR A 34 -9.05 -11.24 -6.33
C THR A 34 -8.92 -12.05 -5.03
N HIS A 35 -8.77 -11.39 -3.88
CA HIS A 35 -8.47 -12.03 -2.58
C HIS A 35 -9.54 -11.78 -1.50
N GLU A 36 -10.61 -11.05 -1.82
CA GLU A 36 -11.74 -10.87 -0.90
C GLU A 36 -12.39 -12.22 -0.56
N GLY A 37 -12.60 -12.47 0.74
CA GLY A 37 -13.15 -13.74 1.22
C GLY A 37 -12.16 -14.91 1.28
N TYR A 38 -10.89 -14.71 0.88
CA TYR A 38 -9.86 -15.73 1.04
C TYR A 38 -9.43 -15.87 2.51
N PRO A 39 -8.87 -17.03 2.91
CA PRO A 39 -8.27 -17.21 4.23
C PRO A 39 -7.16 -16.19 4.48
N ILE A 40 -7.09 -15.65 5.70
CA ILE A 40 -6.13 -14.61 6.10
C ILE A 40 -4.69 -15.01 5.74
N ASP A 41 -4.29 -16.27 5.96
CA ASP A 41 -2.93 -16.76 5.69
C ASP A 41 -2.55 -16.64 4.20
N VAL A 42 -3.51 -16.85 3.29
CA VAL A 42 -3.30 -16.70 1.85
C VAL A 42 -3.16 -15.22 1.50
N VAL A 43 -4.07 -14.41 2.05
CA VAL A 43 -4.06 -12.96 1.83
C VAL A 43 -2.76 -12.32 2.35
N GLU A 44 -2.22 -12.74 3.49
CA GLU A 44 -0.93 -12.23 4.00
C GLU A 44 0.24 -12.59 3.09
N ALA A 45 0.32 -13.84 2.65
CA ALA A 45 1.39 -14.33 1.79
C ALA A 45 1.41 -13.56 0.45
N ASP A 46 0.23 -13.37 -0.14
CA ASP A 46 0.08 -12.70 -1.43
C ASP A 46 0.18 -11.17 -1.30
N ALA A 47 -0.31 -10.57 -0.21
CA ALA A 47 -0.20 -9.13 0.03
C ALA A 47 1.27 -8.69 0.13
N ARG A 48 2.14 -9.51 0.73
CA ARG A 48 3.58 -9.23 0.80
C ARG A 48 4.24 -9.17 -0.59
N SER A 49 3.69 -9.92 -1.55
CA SER A 49 4.13 -9.91 -2.94
C SER A 49 3.46 -8.79 -3.76
N ALA A 50 2.21 -8.43 -3.42
CA ALA A 50 1.45 -7.38 -4.09
C ALA A 50 1.92 -5.96 -3.75
N PHE A 51 2.57 -5.78 -2.60
CA PHE A 51 3.11 -4.50 -2.13
C PHE A 51 4.65 -4.50 -2.02
N PRO A 52 5.38 -4.71 -3.14
CA PRO A 52 6.83 -4.73 -3.12
C PRO A 52 7.40 -3.37 -2.73
N GLY A 53 8.27 -3.35 -1.72
CA GLY A 53 8.94 -2.13 -1.26
C GLY A 53 8.17 -1.29 -0.24
N MET A 54 6.97 -1.73 0.17
CA MET A 54 6.39 -1.25 1.42
C MET A 54 6.84 -2.15 2.56
N ASP A 55 7.60 -1.57 3.48
CA ASP A 55 7.94 -2.22 4.74
C ASP A 55 6.71 -2.14 5.66
N LEU A 56 5.70 -2.96 5.33
CA LEU A 56 4.51 -3.10 6.16
C LEU A 56 4.91 -3.91 7.39
N ASP A 57 4.71 -3.31 8.55
CA ASP A 57 4.81 -4.02 9.82
C ASP A 57 3.93 -5.27 9.79
N ALA A 58 4.37 -6.35 10.43
CA ALA A 58 3.62 -7.61 10.47
C ALA A 58 2.20 -7.40 11.02
N ASP A 59 2.02 -6.50 11.98
CA ASP A 59 0.69 -6.15 12.51
C ASP A 59 -0.17 -5.42 11.46
N ILE A 60 0.43 -4.55 10.65
CA ILE A 60 -0.29 -3.83 9.59
C ILE A 60 -0.70 -4.81 8.49
N LEU A 61 0.20 -5.72 8.10
CA LEU A 61 -0.08 -6.75 7.11
C LEU A 61 -1.19 -7.69 7.58
N HIS A 62 -1.16 -8.12 8.84
CA HIS A 62 -2.19 -8.96 9.43
C HIS A 62 -3.54 -8.25 9.46
N ASN A 63 -3.59 -7.01 9.94
CA ASN A 63 -4.82 -6.22 9.97
C ASN A 63 -5.38 -5.97 8.56
N TYR A 64 -4.50 -5.76 7.58
CA TYR A 64 -4.88 -5.66 6.17
C TYR A 64 -5.51 -6.95 5.67
N ALA A 65 -4.84 -8.09 5.91
CA ALA A 65 -5.33 -9.39 5.47
C ALA A 65 -6.67 -9.76 6.11
N VAL A 66 -6.87 -9.44 7.40
CA VAL A 66 -8.17 -9.56 8.08
C VAL A 66 -9.23 -8.71 7.40
N ALA A 67 -8.92 -7.46 7.07
CA ALA A 67 -9.87 -6.56 6.42
C ALA A 67 -10.25 -7.04 5.02
N VAL A 68 -9.29 -7.50 4.21
CA VAL A 68 -9.55 -8.08 2.88
C VAL A 68 -10.36 -9.38 2.99
N SER A 69 -9.98 -10.28 3.91
CA SER A 69 -10.69 -11.54 4.15
C SER A 69 -12.15 -11.31 4.56
N LYS A 70 -12.43 -10.24 5.33
CA LYS A 70 -13.78 -9.86 5.77
C LYS A 70 -14.53 -8.92 4.83
N ALA A 71 -13.96 -8.54 3.68
CA ALA A 71 -14.50 -7.50 2.81
C ALA A 71 -14.71 -6.14 3.51
N GLU A 72 -13.92 -5.84 4.53
CA GLU A 72 -13.99 -4.60 5.31
C GLU A 72 -13.03 -3.54 4.73
N PRO A 73 -13.40 -2.25 4.77
CA PRO A 73 -12.53 -1.18 4.31
C PRO A 73 -11.25 -1.09 5.16
N PHE A 74 -10.11 -0.85 4.50
CA PHE A 74 -8.82 -0.63 5.15
C PHE A 74 -8.16 0.63 4.62
N GLN A 75 -7.49 1.39 5.50
CA GLN A 75 -6.71 2.56 5.11
C GLN A 75 -5.25 2.37 5.48
N PHE A 76 -4.38 2.41 4.48
CA PHE A 76 -2.94 2.51 4.69
C PHE A 76 -2.59 3.92 5.17
N LYS A 77 -2.02 4.03 6.37
CA LYS A 77 -1.47 5.28 6.88
C LYS A 77 -0.02 5.39 6.41
N LEU A 78 0.19 6.11 5.31
CA LEU A 78 1.51 6.54 4.89
C LEU A 78 2.04 7.53 5.94
N ARG A 79 3.11 7.15 6.65
CA ARG A 79 3.81 7.99 7.63
C ARG A 79 5.00 8.68 7.00
#